data_AF-Q67JD2-F1
#
_entry.id   AF-Q67JD2-F1
#
_cell.length_a   1.000
_cell.length_b   1.000
_cell.length_c   1.000
_cell.angle_alpha   90.00
_cell.angle_beta   90.00
_cell.angle_gamma   90.00
#
_symmetry.space_group_name_H-M   'P 1'
#
loop_
_entity.id
_entity.type
_entity.pdbx_description
1 polymer ?
#
loop_
_entity_poly.entity_id
_entity_poly.type
_entity_poly.pdbx_seq_one_letter_code
_entity_poly.pdbx_strand_id
1 'polypeptide(L)'
;MWLWWLWEGLLTGVRQVAGLWWLILLFIGIQILKDAGWLGRASRYMAPVLRPLRLPGEAGVPMAAGLGIGLTYGAGVLIQTAREGRLTRDELTVMCVFLGICHAIFEETVLFAAAGANGLLLLAIRLAAAALFGWLAARAWLRPTEQASPVPDEVRTR
;
A
#
# COMPACT_ATOMS: atom_id res chain seq x y z
N MET A 1 1.67 -11.59 45.05
CA MET A 1 2.00 -10.31 44.37
C MET A 1 2.18 -10.49 42.86
N TRP A 2 3.10 -11.35 42.39
CA TRP A 2 3.36 -11.58 40.95
C TRP A 2 2.18 -12.15 40.15
N LEU A 3 1.44 -13.14 40.68
CA LEU A 3 0.26 -13.69 40.00
C LEU A 3 -0.85 -12.66 39.77
N TRP A 4 -0.97 -11.68 40.66
CA TRP A 4 -2.01 -10.65 40.58
C TRP A 4 -1.68 -9.63 39.47
N TRP A 5 -0.43 -9.21 39.38
CA TRP A 5 0.07 -8.38 38.26
C TRP A 5 -0.08 -9.08 36.90
N LEU A 6 0.18 -10.39 36.84
CA LEU A 6 -0.04 -11.19 35.63
C LEU A 6 -1.52 -11.24 35.24
N TRP A 7 -2.41 -11.39 36.23
CA TRP A 7 -3.85 -11.45 36.01
C TRP A 7 -4.40 -10.11 35.52
N GLU A 8 -4.00 -9.00 36.14
CA GLU A 8 -4.41 -7.66 35.71
C GLU A 8 -3.85 -7.30 34.32
N GLY A 9 -2.60 -7.65 34.06
CA GLY A 9 -1.99 -7.46 32.73
C GLY A 9 -2.74 -8.26 31.65
N LEU A 10 -3.14 -9.49 31.95
CA LEU A 10 -3.93 -10.30 31.03
C LEU A 10 -5.32 -9.71 30.79
N LEU A 11 -6.03 -9.32 31.86
CA LEU A 11 -7.37 -8.73 31.77
C LEU A 11 -7.37 -7.40 31.01
N THR A 12 -6.38 -6.55 31.26
CA THR A 12 -6.24 -5.28 30.54
C THR A 12 -5.92 -5.53 29.07
N GLY A 13 -5.02 -6.47 28.74
CA GLY A 13 -4.74 -6.87 27.36
C GLY A 13 -5.98 -7.39 26.63
N VAL A 14 -6.73 -8.31 27.23
CA VAL A 14 -7.98 -8.83 26.65
C VAL A 14 -8.99 -7.72 26.43
N ARG A 15 -9.14 -6.80 27.39
CA ARG A 15 -10.07 -5.66 27.29
C ARG A 15 -9.68 -4.69 26.17
N GLN A 16 -8.39 -4.47 25.96
CA GLN A 16 -7.88 -3.63 24.86
C GLN A 16 -8.17 -4.29 23.50
N VAL A 17 -7.86 -5.57 23.34
CA VAL A 17 -8.17 -6.31 22.10
C VAL A 17 -9.68 -6.36 21.84
N ALA A 18 -10.49 -6.59 22.88
CA ALA A 18 -11.95 -6.54 22.77
C ALA A 18 -12.45 -5.14 22.36
N GLY A 19 -11.78 -4.07 22.79
CA GLY A 19 -12.09 -2.69 22.38
C GLY A 19 -11.88 -2.43 20.89
N LEU A 20 -11.03 -3.22 20.22
CA LEU A 20 -10.75 -3.14 18.78
C LEU A 20 -11.77 -3.89 17.91
N TRP A 21 -12.88 -4.38 18.47
CA TRP A 21 -13.90 -5.13 17.72
C TRP A 21 -14.41 -4.42 16.46
N TRP A 22 -14.49 -3.07 16.49
CA TRP A 22 -14.91 -2.26 15.34
C TRP A 22 -13.98 -2.41 14.12
N LEU A 23 -12.71 -2.76 14.33
CA LEU A 23 -11.76 -3.01 13.25
C LEU A 23 -12.20 -4.18 12.35
N ILE A 24 -12.84 -5.20 12.93
CA ILE A 24 -13.40 -6.32 12.17
C ILE A 24 -14.47 -5.82 11.20
N LEU A 25 -15.31 -4.88 11.63
CA LEU A 25 -16.32 -4.26 10.78
C LEU A 25 -15.69 -3.44 9.66
N LEU A 26 -14.60 -2.72 9.94
CA LEU A 26 -13.82 -2.02 8.93
C LEU A 26 -13.28 -2.99 7.86
N PHE A 27 -12.68 -4.11 8.28
CA PHE A 27 -12.19 -5.13 7.35
C PHE A 27 -13.29 -5.70 6.46
N ILE A 28 -14.47 -5.98 7.02
CA ILE A 28 -15.63 -6.43 6.25
C ILE A 28 -16.02 -5.36 5.22
N GLY A 29 -16.06 -4.09 5.61
CA GLY A 29 -16.36 -2.97 4.71
C GLY A 29 -15.34 -2.84 3.56
N ILE A 30 -14.05 -2.94 3.85
CA ILE A 30 -12.98 -2.90 2.84
C ILE A 30 -13.10 -4.09 1.87
N GLN A 31 -13.43 -5.28 2.36
CA GLN A 31 -13.62 -6.46 1.51
C GLN A 31 -14.83 -6.32 0.58
N ILE A 32 -15.96 -5.79 1.08
CA ILE A 32 -17.13 -5.49 0.23
C ILE A 32 -16.75 -4.47 -0.85
N LEU A 33 -16.01 -3.42 -0.48
CA LEU A 33 -15.59 -2.38 -1.42
C LEU A 33 -14.65 -2.92 -2.51
N LYS A 34 -13.77 -3.85 -2.13
CA LYS A 34 -12.92 -4.59 -3.06
C LYS A 34 -13.75 -5.43 -4.02
N ASP A 35 -14.70 -6.22 -3.52
CA ASP A 35 -15.54 -7.10 -4.33
C ASP A 35 -16.47 -6.31 -5.28
N ALA A 36 -16.83 -5.07 -4.91
CA ALA A 36 -17.56 -4.13 -5.77
C ALA A 36 -16.72 -3.57 -6.94
N GLY A 37 -15.46 -3.99 -7.12
CA GLY A 37 -14.59 -3.55 -8.22
C GLY A 37 -14.11 -2.11 -8.08
N TRP A 38 -14.13 -1.55 -6.86
CA TRP A 38 -13.80 -0.14 -6.60
C TRP A 38 -12.35 0.22 -6.97
N LEU A 39 -11.43 -0.76 -6.92
CA LEU A 39 -10.02 -0.59 -7.27
C LEU A 39 -9.77 0.01 -8.66
N GLY A 40 -10.55 -0.42 -9.66
CA GLY A 40 -10.43 0.11 -11.03
C GLY A 40 -10.86 1.57 -11.15
N ARG A 41 -11.69 2.05 -10.22
CA ARG A 41 -12.11 3.45 -10.13
C ARG A 41 -11.13 4.27 -9.30
N ALA A 42 -10.59 3.69 -8.23
CA ALA A 42 -9.55 4.27 -7.38
C ALA A 42 -8.23 4.51 -8.14
N SER A 43 -7.87 3.66 -9.11
CA SER A 43 -6.67 3.84 -9.93
C SER A 43 -6.65 5.16 -10.70
N ARG A 44 -7.82 5.67 -11.14
CA ARG A 44 -7.93 6.98 -11.81
C ARG A 44 -7.59 8.14 -10.88
N TYR A 45 -7.93 8.02 -9.60
CA TYR A 45 -7.57 8.99 -8.56
C TYR A 45 -6.10 8.89 -8.14
N MET A 46 -5.39 7.84 -8.56
CA MET A 46 -3.97 7.66 -8.27
C MET A 46 -3.07 8.45 -9.22
N ALA A 47 -3.60 8.95 -10.35
CA ALA A 47 -2.88 9.79 -11.30
C ALA A 47 -2.04 10.93 -10.67
N PRO A 48 -2.57 11.75 -9.72
CA PRO A 48 -1.77 12.78 -9.05
C PRO A 48 -0.63 12.23 -8.18
N VAL A 49 -0.74 11.01 -7.65
CA VAL A 49 0.31 10.35 -6.85
C VAL A 49 1.37 9.74 -7.75
N LEU A 50 0.98 9.15 -8.88
CA LEU A 50 1.89 8.50 -9.83
C LEU A 50 2.75 9.51 -10.61
N ARG A 51 2.22 10.70 -10.91
CA ARG A 51 2.90 11.73 -11.70
C ARG A 51 4.25 12.17 -11.09
N PRO A 52 4.33 12.58 -9.81
CA PRO A 52 5.60 12.91 -9.15
C PRO A 52 6.60 11.74 -9.13
N LEU A 53 6.09 10.51 -9.11
CA LEU A 53 6.88 9.28 -9.08
C LEU A 53 7.30 8.81 -10.48
N ARG A 54 6.89 9.50 -11.55
CA ARG A 54 7.14 9.13 -12.96
C ARG A 54 6.68 7.70 -13.29
N LEU A 55 5.62 7.23 -12.64
CA LEU A 55 5.07 5.90 -12.85
C LEU A 55 3.97 5.92 -13.93
N PRO A 56 3.83 4.84 -14.70
CA PRO A 56 2.84 4.74 -15.77
C PRO A 56 1.45 4.46 -15.19
N GLY A 57 0.39 4.62 -15.98
CA GLY A 57 -1.00 4.52 -15.49
C GLY A 57 -1.37 3.12 -14.97
N GLU A 58 -0.68 2.11 -15.48
CA GLU A 58 -0.75 0.70 -15.14
C GLU A 58 -0.36 0.44 -13.67
N ALA A 59 0.49 1.30 -13.09
CA ALA A 59 0.82 1.27 -11.67
C ALA A 59 -0.37 1.69 -10.76
N GLY A 60 -1.42 2.30 -11.31
CA GLY A 60 -2.50 2.89 -10.52
C GLY A 60 -3.34 1.88 -9.76
N VAL A 61 -3.62 0.72 -10.35
CA VAL A 61 -4.39 -0.35 -9.67
C VAL A 61 -3.59 -0.94 -8.50
N PRO A 62 -2.32 -1.39 -8.68
CA PRO A 62 -1.52 -1.89 -7.55
C PRO A 62 -1.23 -0.82 -6.50
N MET A 63 -1.03 0.44 -6.89
CA MET A 63 -0.90 1.55 -5.93
C MET A 63 -2.16 1.76 -5.10
N ALA A 64 -3.34 1.79 -5.74
CA ALA A 64 -4.61 1.92 -5.03
C ALA A 64 -4.86 0.75 -4.08
N ALA A 65 -4.54 -0.46 -4.53
CA ALA A 65 -4.63 -1.67 -3.71
C ALA A 65 -3.73 -1.60 -2.48
N GLY A 66 -2.45 -1.25 -2.66
CA GLY A 66 -1.48 -1.18 -1.57
C GLY A 66 -1.78 -0.08 -0.56
N LEU A 67 -2.13 1.12 -1.03
CA LEU A 67 -2.46 2.27 -0.17
C LEU A 67 -3.78 2.10 0.57
N GLY A 68 -4.81 1.57 -0.10
CA GLY A 68 -6.15 1.50 0.43
C GLY A 68 -6.42 0.25 1.28
N ILE A 69 -6.01 -0.91 0.77
CA ILE A 69 -6.36 -2.22 1.35
C ILE A 69 -5.19 -2.79 2.14
N GLY A 70 -3.97 -2.60 1.64
CA GLY A 70 -2.76 -2.98 2.35
C GLY A 70 -1.74 -3.72 1.51
N LEU A 71 -0.57 -3.93 2.08
CA LEU A 71 0.63 -4.35 1.35
C LEU A 71 0.51 -5.75 0.77
N THR A 72 -0.04 -6.72 1.51
CA THR A 72 -0.19 -8.11 1.04
C THR A 72 -1.07 -8.20 -0.20
N TYR A 73 -2.21 -7.52 -0.18
CA TYR A 73 -3.10 -7.47 -1.34
C TYR A 73 -2.50 -6.65 -2.49
N GLY A 74 -1.96 -5.46 -2.18
CA GLY A 74 -1.27 -4.62 -3.15
C GLY A 74 -0.10 -5.32 -3.84
N ALA A 75 0.69 -6.10 -3.11
CA ALA A 75 1.79 -6.90 -3.64
C ALA A 75 1.29 -8.00 -4.59
N GLY A 76 0.16 -8.66 -4.28
CA GLY A 76 -0.47 -9.63 -5.18
C GLY A 76 -0.83 -9.01 -6.53
N VAL A 77 -1.49 -7.84 -6.50
CA VAL A 77 -1.85 -7.08 -7.71
C VAL A 77 -0.61 -6.56 -8.44
N LEU A 78 0.41 -6.13 -7.70
CA LEU A 78 1.68 -5.65 -8.25
C LEU A 78 2.43 -6.75 -8.98
N ILE A 79 2.52 -7.94 -8.37
CA ILE A 79 3.13 -9.13 -8.99
C ILE A 79 2.37 -9.54 -10.24
N GLN A 80 1.04 -9.48 -10.23
CA GLN A 80 0.24 -9.75 -11.42
C GLN A 80 0.56 -8.75 -12.54
N THR A 81 0.59 -7.46 -12.23
CA THR A 81 0.90 -6.40 -13.21
C THR A 81 2.34 -6.52 -13.74
N ALA A 82 3.28 -6.93 -12.90
CA ALA A 82 4.65 -7.24 -13.28
C ALA A 82 4.73 -8.43 -14.24
N ARG A 83 3.98 -9.50 -13.98
CA ARG A 83 3.91 -10.70 -14.84
C ARG A 83 3.27 -10.40 -16.20
N GLU A 84 2.34 -9.46 -16.25
CA GLU A 84 1.72 -8.96 -17.49
C GLU A 84 2.68 -8.08 -18.32
N GLY A 85 3.91 -7.83 -17.84
CA GLY A 85 4.91 -7.04 -18.56
C GLY A 85 4.57 -5.55 -18.65
N ARG A 86 3.65 -5.07 -17.81
CA ARG A 86 3.15 -3.69 -17.82
C ARG A 86 4.00 -2.71 -17.01
N LEU A 87 4.94 -3.23 -16.21
CA LEU A 87 5.85 -2.45 -15.36
C LEU A 87 7.27 -2.98 -15.49
N THR A 88 8.23 -2.07 -15.56
CA THR A 88 9.67 -2.34 -15.56
C THR A 88 10.18 -2.61 -14.14
N ARG A 89 11.38 -3.22 -14.02
CA ARG A 89 11.98 -3.51 -12.70
C ARG A 89 12.23 -2.26 -11.86
N ASP A 90 12.58 -1.14 -12.50
CA ASP A 90 12.85 0.11 -11.81
C ASP A 90 11.54 0.73 -11.28
N GLU A 91 10.46 0.70 -12.08
CA GLU A 91 9.12 1.13 -11.65
C GLU A 91 8.60 0.30 -10.48
N LEU A 92 8.77 -1.02 -10.54
CA LEU A 92 8.41 -1.92 -9.43
C LEU A 92 9.18 -1.57 -8.15
N THR A 93 10.46 -1.24 -8.27
CA THR A 93 11.30 -0.86 -7.12
C THR A 93 10.80 0.42 -6.46
N VAL A 94 10.50 1.45 -7.26
CA VAL A 94 9.92 2.71 -6.76
C VAL A 94 8.59 2.47 -6.06
N MET A 95 7.72 1.62 -6.64
CA MET A 95 6.46 1.24 -6.03
C MET A 95 6.65 0.52 -4.69
N CYS A 96 7.59 -0.43 -4.61
CA CYS A 96 7.89 -1.14 -3.37
C CYS A 96 8.41 -0.20 -2.27
N VAL A 97 9.29 0.75 -2.60
CA VAL A 97 9.78 1.75 -1.64
C VAL A 97 8.62 2.62 -1.13
N PHE A 98 7.80 3.12 -2.03
CA PHE A 98 6.68 3.98 -1.66
C PHE A 98 5.64 3.24 -0.81
N LEU A 99 5.17 2.08 -1.27
CA LEU A 99 4.16 1.27 -0.56
C LEU A 99 4.72 0.70 0.75
N GLY A 100 6.01 0.35 0.82
CA GLY A 100 6.64 -0.08 2.07
C GLY A 100 6.48 0.94 3.19
N ILE A 101 6.46 2.23 2.87
CA ILE A 101 6.40 3.33 3.85
C ILE A 101 4.96 3.75 4.19
N CYS A 102 4.01 3.65 3.27
CA CYS A 102 2.67 4.22 3.46
C CYS A 102 1.48 3.31 3.07
N HIS A 103 1.68 2.01 2.93
CA HIS A 103 0.57 1.08 2.70
C HIS A 103 -0.50 1.15 3.79
N ALA A 104 -1.71 0.66 3.46
CA ALA A 104 -2.83 0.49 4.40
C ALA A 104 -3.20 1.76 5.20
N ILE A 105 -3.27 2.93 4.53
CA ILE A 105 -3.51 4.23 5.15
C ILE A 105 -4.75 4.22 6.06
N PHE A 106 -5.84 3.60 5.61
CA PHE A 106 -7.08 3.53 6.38
C PHE A 106 -6.93 2.63 7.60
N GLU A 107 -6.38 1.44 7.42
CA GLU A 107 -6.25 0.44 8.49
C GLU A 107 -5.30 0.91 9.59
N GLU A 108 -4.09 1.36 9.23
CA GLU A 108 -3.10 1.79 10.20
C GLU A 108 -3.54 3.06 10.93
N THR A 109 -4.13 4.03 10.23
CA THR A 109 -4.58 5.28 10.88
C THR A 109 -5.68 5.00 11.89
N VAL A 110 -6.64 4.13 11.56
CA VAL A 110 -7.73 3.74 12.48
C VAL A 110 -7.18 2.90 13.63
N LEU A 111 -6.28 1.96 13.37
CA LEU A 111 -5.66 1.12 14.39
C LEU A 111 -4.87 1.95 15.40
N PHE A 112 -4.01 2.85 14.94
CA PHE A 112 -3.22 3.72 15.82
C PHE A 112 -4.08 4.75 16.55
N ALA A 113 -5.12 5.30 15.90
CA ALA A 113 -6.08 6.17 16.57
C ALA A 113 -6.84 5.43 17.69
N ALA A 114 -7.25 4.18 17.45
CA ALA A 114 -7.90 3.35 18.47
C ALA A 114 -6.95 2.98 19.62
N ALA A 115 -5.65 2.86 19.35
CA ALA A 115 -4.61 2.69 20.37
C ALA A 115 -4.27 3.98 21.14
N GLY A 116 -4.95 5.11 20.85
CA GLY A 116 -4.76 6.39 21.54
C GLY A 116 -3.68 7.29 20.96
N ALA A 117 -3.10 6.94 19.81
CA ALA A 117 -2.14 7.80 19.11
C ALA A 117 -2.83 8.85 18.24
N ASN A 118 -2.13 9.95 17.93
CA ASN A 118 -2.62 10.95 17.00
C ASN A 118 -2.49 10.43 15.55
N GLY A 119 -3.57 9.84 15.04
CA GLY A 119 -3.61 9.26 13.70
C GLY A 119 -3.26 10.24 12.59
N LEU A 120 -3.68 11.52 12.71
CA LEU A 120 -3.36 12.54 11.69
C LEU A 120 -1.87 12.85 11.64
N LEU A 121 -1.23 13.00 12.80
CA LEU A 121 0.21 13.25 12.86
C LEU A 121 1.01 12.08 12.27
N LEU A 122 0.62 10.86 12.62
CA LEU A 122 1.25 9.64 12.09
C LEU A 122 1.09 9.56 10.57
N LEU A 123 -0.13 9.79 10.08
CA LEU A 123 -0.44 9.81 8.65
C LEU A 123 0.38 10.87 7.91
N ALA A 124 0.48 12.08 8.45
CA ALA A 124 1.23 13.17 7.84
C ALA A 124 2.72 12.82 7.71
N ILE A 125 3.34 12.28 8.75
CA ILE A 125 4.75 11.88 8.73
C ILE A 125 4.96 10.73 7.74
N ARG A 126 4.07 9.74 7.71
CA ARG A 126 4.16 8.61 6.77
C ARG A 126 4.02 9.05 5.32
N LEU A 127 3.05 9.90 5.01
CA LEU A 127 2.86 10.45 3.67
C LEU A 127 4.04 11.32 3.25
N ALA A 128 4.56 12.15 4.14
CA ALA A 128 5.73 12.98 3.86
C ALA A 128 6.98 12.12 3.59
N ALA A 129 7.23 11.11 4.43
CA ALA A 129 8.34 10.17 4.24
C ALA A 129 8.18 9.39 2.93
N ALA A 130 6.99 8.82 2.66
CA ALA A 130 6.75 8.07 1.44
C ALA A 130 6.90 8.94 0.19
N ALA A 131 6.38 10.17 0.22
CA ALA A 131 6.54 11.11 -0.89
C ALA A 131 8.02 11.45 -1.11
N LEU A 132 8.77 11.74 -0.06
CA LEU A 132 10.19 12.07 -0.14
C LEU A 132 11.01 10.89 -0.67
N PHE A 133 10.91 9.73 -0.03
CA PHE A 133 11.70 8.54 -0.41
C PHE A 133 11.25 7.97 -1.75
N GLY A 134 9.94 7.96 -2.05
CA GLY A 134 9.43 7.55 -3.36
C GLY A 134 9.91 8.48 -4.48
N TRP A 135 9.97 9.79 -4.24
CA TRP A 135 10.49 10.74 -5.22
C TRP A 135 12.00 10.62 -5.40
N LEU A 136 12.76 10.44 -4.31
CA LEU A 136 14.20 10.17 -4.38
C LEU A 136 14.48 8.87 -5.14
N ALA A 137 13.71 7.82 -4.83
CA ALA A 137 13.73 6.54 -5.52
C ALA A 137 13.47 6.70 -7.02
N ALA A 138 12.40 7.42 -7.37
CA ALA A 138 12.05 7.70 -8.75
C ALA A 138 13.19 8.41 -9.49
N ARG A 139 13.88 9.37 -8.86
CA ARG A 139 15.02 10.05 -9.49
C ARG A 139 16.29 9.22 -9.57
N ALA A 140 16.52 8.35 -8.59
CA ALA A 140 17.71 7.50 -8.56
C ALA A 140 17.62 6.33 -9.55
N TRP A 141 16.44 5.71 -9.67
CA TRP A 141 16.26 4.49 -10.44
C TRP A 141 15.58 4.71 -11.79
N LEU A 142 14.62 5.64 -11.92
CA LEU A 142 13.96 5.86 -13.21
C LEU A 142 14.83 6.75 -14.09
N ARG A 143 15.50 6.11 -15.05
CA ARG A 143 16.19 6.81 -16.13
C ARG A 143 15.17 7.59 -16.96
N PRO A 144 15.42 8.87 -17.31
CA PRO A 144 14.59 9.61 -18.25
C PRO A 144 14.51 8.81 -19.56
N THR A 145 13.28 8.45 -19.93
CA THR A 145 12.83 7.72 -21.12
C THR A 145 13.90 7.51 -22.22
N GLU A 146 14.56 6.36 -22.20
CA GLU A 146 15.13 5.76 -23.40
C GLU A 146 14.87 4.25 -23.38
N GLN A 147 14.24 3.75 -24.45
CA GLN A 147 14.04 2.34 -24.81
C GLN A 147 12.83 1.61 -24.20
N ALA A 148 11.64 1.92 -24.73
CA ALA A 148 10.78 0.82 -25.16
C ALA A 148 11.42 0.19 -26.41
N SER A 149 12.38 -0.72 -26.21
CA SER A 149 12.70 -1.67 -27.27
C SER A 149 11.68 -2.81 -27.15
N PRO A 150 10.83 -3.04 -28.17
CA PRO A 150 9.91 -4.18 -28.16
C PRO A 150 10.72 -5.46 -27.98
N VAL A 151 10.17 -6.42 -27.23
CA VAL A 151 10.69 -7.79 -27.15
C VAL A 151 10.89 -8.31 -28.59
N PRO A 152 12.10 -8.77 -28.98
CA PRO A 152 12.31 -9.33 -30.31
C PRO A 152 11.35 -10.50 -30.59
N ASP A 153 10.80 -10.53 -31.80
CA ASP A 153 9.76 -11.48 -32.27
C ASP A 153 10.16 -12.97 -32.25
N GLU A 154 11.39 -13.29 -31.84
CA GLU A 154 11.92 -14.66 -31.79
C GLU A 154 11.23 -15.58 -30.76
N VAL A 155 10.45 -14.99 -29.83
CA VAL A 155 9.68 -15.73 -28.82
C VAL A 155 8.21 -15.92 -29.23
N ARG A 156 7.73 -15.28 -30.31
CA ARG A 156 6.33 -15.42 -30.77
C ARG A 156 6.09 -16.70 -31.58
N THR A 157 7.14 -17.42 -31.99
CA THR A 157 7.02 -18.60 -32.87
C THR A 157 7.45 -19.93 -32.24
N ARG A 158 7.40 -20.09 -30.91
CA ARG A 158 7.57 -21.39 -30.27
C ARG A 158 6.56 -21.65 -29.16
#